data_AF-A0A9D8GLW5-F1
#
_entry.id   AF-A0A9D8GLW5-F1
#
_cell.length_a   1.000
_cell.length_b   1.000
_cell.length_c   1.000
_cell.angle_alpha   90.00
_cell.angle_beta   90.00
_cell.angle_gamma   90.00
#
_symmetry.space_group_name_H-M   'P 1'
#
loop_
_entity.id
_entity.type
_entity.pdbx_description
1 polymer ?
#
loop_
_entity_poly.entity_id
_entity_poly.type
_entity_poly.pdbx_seq_one_letter_code
_entity_poly.pdbx_strand_id
1 'polypeptide(L)'
;MSINKSAKPAAAQPAPAQASKPQAAASQLEPMRRMELQQALSRMGSVAAVFQVRTDNIPNRRFAAFRELMDIYIAASTAGLANGRDYVRQGVELTEDQRKQVDKLVGMIFGASSGEDEEPAT
;
A
#
# COMPACT_ATOMS: atom_id res chain seq x y z
N MET A 1 58.00 4.27 41.22
CA MET A 1 57.42 3.01 40.76
C MET A 1 55.91 3.16 40.72
N SER A 2 55.33 3.00 39.55
CA SER A 2 53.87 2.99 39.29
C SER A 2 53.19 1.84 40.03
N ILE A 3 51.97 2.04 40.51
CA ILE A 3 50.80 1.19 40.18
C ILE A 3 49.49 1.85 40.59
N ASN A 4 48.49 1.50 39.80
CA ASN A 4 47.17 2.07 39.55
C ASN A 4 46.08 1.17 40.19
N LYS A 5 44.84 1.69 40.35
CA LYS A 5 43.52 1.03 40.63
C LYS A 5 42.81 1.65 41.85
N SER A 6 41.53 2.03 41.85
CA SER A 6 40.44 1.98 40.87
C SER A 6 39.36 2.98 41.33
N ALA A 7 38.98 3.92 40.47
CA ALA A 7 37.77 4.71 40.66
C ALA A 7 36.54 3.86 40.24
N LYS A 8 35.59 3.73 41.16
CA LYS A 8 34.29 3.08 40.95
C LYS A 8 33.38 4.03 40.15
N PRO A 9 32.66 3.58 39.09
CA PRO A 9 31.86 4.48 38.29
C PRO A 9 30.54 4.82 39.00
N ALA A 10 30.17 6.10 38.93
CA ALA A 10 28.89 6.62 39.37
C ALA A 10 27.76 6.04 38.53
N ALA A 11 26.70 5.59 39.20
CA ALA A 11 25.47 5.13 38.57
C ALA A 11 24.84 6.27 37.76
N ALA A 12 24.69 6.06 36.46
CA ALA A 12 23.93 6.94 35.57
C ALA A 12 22.45 6.90 35.96
N GLN A 13 21.89 8.06 36.28
CA GLN A 13 20.45 8.25 36.41
C GLN A 13 19.76 8.02 35.04
N PRO A 14 18.64 7.29 34.97
CA PRO A 14 17.87 7.18 33.75
C PRO A 14 17.16 8.52 33.47
N ALA A 15 17.34 9.04 32.25
CA ALA A 15 16.62 10.21 31.75
C ALA A 15 15.09 9.95 31.77
N PRO A 16 14.26 10.98 32.00
CA PRO A 16 12.82 10.81 32.02
C PRO A 16 12.31 10.38 30.64
N ALA A 17 11.56 9.28 30.63
CA ALA A 17 10.85 8.75 29.48
C ALA A 17 9.96 9.86 28.89
N GLN A 18 10.27 10.26 27.65
CA GLN A 18 9.35 11.07 26.85
C GLN A 18 8.11 10.23 26.58
N ALA A 19 7.04 10.54 27.30
CA ALA A 19 5.71 10.03 27.01
C ALA A 19 5.36 10.38 25.55
N SER A 20 5.41 9.38 24.68
CA SER A 20 4.93 9.50 23.31
C SER A 20 3.43 9.77 23.38
N LYS A 21 3.03 11.01 23.10
CA LYS A 21 1.62 11.39 23.00
C LYS A 21 0.95 10.52 21.90
N PRO A 22 -0.27 10.02 22.13
CA PRO A 22 -1.03 9.35 21.07
C PRO A 22 -1.42 10.39 20.02
N GLN A 23 -0.79 10.32 18.84
CA GLN A 23 -1.11 11.18 17.72
C GLN A 23 -2.36 10.67 17.01
N ALA A 24 -3.53 10.88 17.63
CA ALA A 24 -4.82 10.76 16.99
C ALA A 24 -5.36 12.18 16.76
N ALA A 25 -4.88 12.81 15.69
CA ALA A 25 -5.55 13.95 15.09
C ALA A 25 -5.86 13.56 13.66
N ALA A 26 -7.11 13.70 13.25
CA ALA A 26 -7.50 13.59 11.84
C ALA A 26 -6.61 14.56 11.04
N SER A 27 -5.55 14.03 10.43
CA SER A 27 -4.56 14.82 9.72
C SER A 27 -5.24 15.38 8.47
N GLN A 28 -5.71 16.63 8.55
CA GLN A 28 -6.09 17.38 7.38
C GLN A 28 -4.93 17.33 6.40
N LEU A 29 -5.20 16.85 5.20
CA LEU A 29 -4.18 16.57 4.22
C LEU A 29 -3.68 17.91 3.64
N GLU A 30 -2.40 18.22 3.87
CA GLU A 30 -1.80 19.47 3.43
C GLU A 30 -2.05 19.72 1.93
N PRO A 31 -2.37 20.96 1.49
CA PRO A 31 -2.79 21.23 0.11
C PRO A 31 -1.78 20.77 -0.95
N MET A 32 -0.48 20.97 -0.72
CA MET A 32 0.56 20.49 -1.63
C MET A 32 0.59 18.97 -1.70
N ARG A 33 0.50 18.29 -0.56
CA ARG A 33 0.45 16.83 -0.49
C ARG A 33 -0.78 16.29 -1.23
N ARG A 34 -1.93 16.94 -1.09
CA ARG A 34 -3.16 16.58 -1.80
C ARG A 34 -2.96 16.68 -3.32
N MET A 35 -2.33 17.75 -3.78
CA MET A 35 -2.02 17.95 -5.21
C MET A 35 -1.08 16.88 -5.74
N GLU A 36 -0.02 16.53 -5.00
CA GLU A 36 0.90 15.45 -5.38
C GLU A 36 0.18 14.10 -5.54
N LEU A 37 -0.66 13.75 -4.56
CA LEU A 37 -1.46 12.54 -4.57
C LEU A 37 -2.45 12.53 -5.74
N GLN A 38 -3.10 13.66 -6.02
CA GLN A 38 -3.98 13.79 -7.18
C GLN A 38 -3.23 13.59 -8.50
N GLN A 39 -2.04 14.18 -8.65
CA GLN A 39 -1.19 13.99 -9.83
C GLN A 39 -0.69 12.55 -9.96
N ALA A 40 -0.42 11.86 -8.85
CA ALA A 40 -0.08 10.45 -8.86
C ALA A 40 -1.27 9.59 -9.33
N LEU A 41 -2.49 9.86 -8.83
CA LEU A 41 -3.72 9.18 -9.30
C LEU A 41 -3.95 9.38 -10.79
N SER A 42 -3.78 10.61 -11.29
CA SER A 42 -3.91 10.89 -12.73
C SER A 42 -2.93 10.06 -13.56
N ARG A 43 -1.67 9.95 -13.11
CA ARG A 43 -0.65 9.14 -13.80
C ARG A 43 -0.98 7.66 -13.76
N MET A 44 -1.46 7.14 -12.64
CA MET A 44 -1.89 5.75 -12.52
C MET A 44 -3.07 5.44 -13.45
N GLY A 45 -4.04 6.35 -13.57
CA GLY A 45 -5.15 6.22 -14.53
C GLY A 45 -4.67 6.11 -15.98
N SER A 46 -3.68 6.91 -16.38
CA SER A 46 -3.08 6.79 -17.71
C SER A 46 -2.40 5.44 -17.93
N VAL A 47 -1.68 4.91 -16.94
CA VAL A 47 -1.05 3.58 -17.02
C VAL A 47 -2.12 2.48 -17.10
N ALA A 48 -3.18 2.57 -16.30
CA ALA A 48 -4.30 1.63 -16.33
C ALA A 48 -4.98 1.59 -17.71
N ALA A 49 -5.15 2.74 -18.37
CA ALA A 49 -5.69 2.82 -19.73
C ALA A 49 -4.79 2.12 -20.77
N VAL A 50 -3.46 2.28 -20.69
CA VAL A 50 -2.52 1.57 -21.57
C VAL A 50 -2.57 0.06 -21.30
N PHE A 51 -2.66 -0.33 -20.03
CA PHE A 51 -2.85 -1.73 -19.65
C PHE A 51 -4.15 -2.30 -20.22
N GLN A 52 -5.25 -1.55 -20.20
CA GLN A 52 -6.53 -1.98 -20.78
C GLN A 52 -6.35 -2.34 -22.26
N VAL A 53 -5.80 -1.42 -23.06
CA VAL A 53 -5.60 -1.64 -24.50
C VAL A 53 -4.77 -2.90 -24.75
N ARG A 54 -3.75 -3.18 -23.94
CA ARG A 54 -2.96 -4.42 -24.09
C ARG A 54 -3.71 -5.66 -23.64
N THR A 55 -4.49 -5.55 -22.57
CA THR A 55 -5.27 -6.67 -22.03
C THR A 55 -6.36 -7.09 -23.01
N ASP A 56 -7.01 -6.14 -23.69
CA ASP A 56 -8.02 -6.44 -24.71
C ASP A 56 -7.46 -7.23 -25.91
N ASN A 57 -6.15 -7.13 -26.14
CA ASN A 57 -5.45 -7.80 -27.24
C ASN A 57 -4.72 -9.08 -26.82
N ILE A 58 -4.61 -9.38 -25.52
CA ILE A 58 -3.91 -10.57 -25.00
C ILE A 58 -4.91 -11.37 -24.17
N PRO A 59 -5.35 -12.57 -24.63
CA PRO A 59 -6.28 -13.41 -23.89
C PRO A 59 -5.57 -14.09 -22.70
N ASN A 60 -5.24 -13.31 -21.66
CA ASN A 60 -4.62 -13.78 -20.45
C ASN A 60 -5.41 -13.29 -19.22
N ARG A 61 -6.07 -14.25 -18.56
CA ARG A 61 -6.93 -14.00 -17.39
C ARG A 61 -6.18 -13.35 -16.22
N ARG A 62 -4.88 -13.61 -16.06
CA ARG A 62 -4.06 -12.98 -15.01
C ARG A 62 -3.84 -11.49 -15.29
N PHE A 63 -3.62 -11.12 -16.55
CA PHE A 63 -3.49 -9.71 -16.94
C PHE A 63 -4.82 -8.97 -16.76
N ALA A 64 -5.95 -9.58 -17.12
CA ALA A 64 -7.27 -9.03 -16.83
C ALA A 64 -7.50 -8.84 -15.33
N ALA A 65 -7.13 -9.82 -14.51
CA ALA A 65 -7.24 -9.70 -13.06
C ALA A 65 -6.36 -8.58 -12.47
N PHE A 66 -5.12 -8.42 -12.96
CA PHE A 66 -4.25 -7.31 -12.57
C PHE A 66 -4.85 -5.95 -12.95
N ARG A 67 -5.45 -5.87 -14.14
CA ARG A 67 -6.11 -4.66 -14.63
C ARG A 67 -7.28 -4.26 -13.73
N GLU A 68 -8.13 -5.21 -13.35
CA GLU A 68 -9.22 -4.98 -12.39
C GLU A 68 -8.69 -4.55 -11.01
N LEU A 69 -7.58 -5.15 -10.54
CA LEU A 69 -6.97 -4.79 -9.27
C LEU A 69 -6.49 -3.32 -9.26
N MET A 70 -5.95 -2.84 -10.39
CA MET A 70 -5.57 -1.43 -10.56
C MET A 70 -6.78 -0.50 -10.46
N ASP A 71 -7.94 -0.87 -11.04
CA ASP A 71 -9.16 -0.05 -10.95
C ASP A 71 -9.64 0.09 -9.51
N ILE A 72 -9.67 -1.01 -8.76
CA ILE A 72 -10.09 -1.00 -7.35
C ILE A 72 -9.15 -0.09 -6.54
N TYR A 73 -7.84 -0.20 -6.77
CA TYR A 73 -6.87 0.64 -6.06
C TYR A 73 -7.03 2.13 -6.39
N ILE A 74 -7.20 2.49 -7.67
CA ILE A 74 -7.40 3.88 -8.09
C ILE A 74 -8.71 4.43 -7.52
N ALA A 75 -9.80 3.67 -7.57
CA ALA A 75 -11.10 4.07 -7.03
C ALA A 75 -11.04 4.30 -5.51
N ALA A 76 -10.46 3.35 -4.77
CA ALA A 76 -10.31 3.45 -3.32
C ALA A 76 -9.38 4.61 -2.90
N SER A 77 -8.28 4.82 -3.64
CA SER A 77 -7.37 5.95 -3.42
C SER A 77 -8.04 7.29 -3.71
N THR A 78 -8.87 7.37 -4.75
CA THR A 78 -9.64 8.57 -5.09
C THR A 78 -10.66 8.92 -4.01
N ALA A 79 -11.40 7.90 -3.52
CA ALA A 79 -12.32 8.08 -2.41
C ALA A 79 -11.61 8.49 -1.11
N GLY A 80 -10.47 7.86 -0.81
CA GLY A 80 -9.61 8.23 0.32
C GLY A 80 -9.15 9.69 0.24
N LEU A 81 -8.66 10.12 -0.93
CA LEU A 81 -8.21 11.49 -1.13
C LEU A 81 -9.35 12.51 -1.02
N ALA A 82 -10.55 12.18 -1.49
CA ALA A 82 -11.75 13.00 -1.32
C ALA A 82 -12.10 13.22 0.16
N ASN A 83 -11.85 12.22 1.01
CA ASN A 83 -12.03 12.26 2.45
C ASN A 83 -10.82 12.83 3.21
N GLY A 84 -9.81 13.36 2.52
CA GLY A 84 -8.61 13.91 3.15
C GLY A 84 -7.66 12.85 3.73
N ARG A 85 -7.70 11.63 3.20
CA ARG A 85 -6.81 10.52 3.60
C ARG A 85 -5.60 10.42 2.67
N ASP A 86 -4.42 10.27 3.25
CA ASP A 86 -3.19 10.01 2.50
C ASP A 86 -3.12 8.51 2.22
N TYR A 87 -3.62 8.09 1.04
CA TYR A 87 -3.71 6.68 0.67
C TYR A 87 -2.33 5.98 0.58
N VAL A 88 -1.24 6.74 0.46
CA VAL A 88 0.13 6.21 0.46
C VAL A 88 0.60 5.90 1.88
N ARG A 89 0.33 6.81 2.83
CA ARG A 89 0.77 6.66 4.22
C ARG A 89 -0.15 5.78 5.06
N GLN A 90 -1.45 5.90 4.84
CA GLN A 90 -2.50 5.28 5.67
C GLN A 90 -3.13 4.05 5.00
N GLY A 91 -2.69 3.72 3.79
CA GLY A 91 -3.33 2.72 2.94
C GLY A 91 -4.70 3.17 2.42
N VAL A 92 -5.26 2.32 1.56
CA VAL A 92 -6.62 2.46 1.03
C VAL A 92 -7.61 1.76 1.94
N GLU A 93 -8.80 2.35 2.10
CA GLU A 93 -9.93 1.67 2.73
C GLU A 93 -10.78 1.02 1.65
N LEU A 94 -11.06 -0.26 1.86
CA LEU A 94 -11.90 -1.06 0.98
C LEU A 94 -13.22 -1.35 1.67
N THR A 95 -14.30 -1.33 0.91
CA THR A 95 -15.57 -1.94 1.33
C THR A 95 -15.43 -3.45 1.45
N GLU A 96 -16.39 -4.09 2.10
CA GLU A 96 -16.38 -5.55 2.23
C GLU A 96 -16.45 -6.26 0.87
N ASP A 97 -17.24 -5.71 -0.06
CA ASP A 97 -17.34 -6.24 -1.42
C ASP A 97 -16.03 -6.06 -2.20
N GLN A 98 -15.38 -4.91 -2.06
CA GLN A 98 -14.07 -4.66 -2.66
C GLN A 98 -13.00 -5.59 -2.09
N ARG A 99 -13.01 -5.87 -0.78
CA ARG A 99 -12.08 -6.84 -0.17
C ARG A 99 -12.24 -8.23 -0.78
N LYS A 100 -13.46 -8.75 -0.84
CA LYS A 100 -13.76 -10.05 -1.46
C LYS A 100 -13.32 -10.10 -2.92
N GLN A 101 -13.52 -9.00 -3.65
CA GLN A 101 -13.07 -8.91 -5.03
C GLN A 101 -11.54 -8.93 -5.13
N VAL A 102 -10.83 -8.16 -4.28
CA VAL A 102 -9.37 -8.18 -4.23
C VAL A 102 -8.85 -9.59 -3.92
N ASP A 103 -9.41 -10.29 -2.93
CA ASP A 103 -9.00 -11.65 -2.59
C ASP A 103 -9.15 -12.61 -3.78
N LYS A 104 -10.28 -12.52 -4.50
CA LYS A 104 -10.51 -13.28 -5.73
C LYS A 104 -9.48 -12.94 -6.82
N LEU A 105 -9.24 -11.65 -7.06
CA LEU A 105 -8.28 -11.19 -8.08
C LEU A 105 -6.85 -11.66 -7.76
N VAL A 106 -6.42 -11.50 -6.51
CA VAL A 106 -5.12 -11.96 -6.02
C VAL A 106 -4.98 -13.47 -6.20
N GLY A 107 -6.02 -14.24 -5.88
CA GLY A 107 -6.07 -15.68 -6.13
C GLY A 107 -5.89 -16.04 -7.61
N MET A 108 -6.54 -15.31 -8.53
CA MET A 108 -6.39 -15.53 -9.97
C MET A 108 -4.99 -15.17 -10.48
N ILE A 109 -4.39 -14.11 -9.93
CA ILE A 109 -3.08 -13.61 -10.34
C ILE A 109 -1.96 -14.56 -9.89
N PHE A 110 -1.93 -14.85 -8.59
CA PHE A 110 -0.78 -15.51 -7.96
C PHE A 110 -0.99 -16.99 -7.76
N GLY A 111 -2.22 -17.48 -7.86
CA GLY A 111 -2.60 -18.88 -7.83
C GLY A 111 -1.68 -19.75 -6.97
N ALA A 112 -2.03 -19.94 -5.70
CA ALA A 112 -1.88 -21.27 -5.14
C ALA A 112 -2.90 -22.15 -5.87
N SER A 113 -2.61 -22.52 -7.12
CA SER A 113 -3.18 -23.72 -7.70
C SER A 113 -2.62 -24.86 -6.87
N SER A 114 -3.36 -25.30 -5.84
CA SER A 114 -3.40 -26.73 -5.55
C SER A 114 -3.61 -27.40 -6.89
N GLY A 115 -2.55 -28.05 -7.37
CA GLY A 115 -2.37 -28.37 -8.78
C GLY A 115 -3.57 -29.08 -9.34
N GLU A 116 -4.09 -28.55 -10.44
CA GLU A 116 -4.74 -29.30 -11.51
C GLU A 116 -4.99 -28.31 -12.67
N ASP A 117 -4.80 -28.85 -13.88
CA ASP A 117 -5.14 -28.31 -15.19
C ASP A 117 -4.17 -27.32 -15.86
N GLU A 118 -3.05 -27.92 -16.25
CA GLU A 118 -2.43 -27.79 -17.56
C GLU A 118 -3.44 -28.15 -18.69
N GLU A 119 -3.63 -27.28 -19.69
CA GLU A 119 -3.91 -27.73 -21.06
C GLU A 119 -3.24 -26.76 -22.06
N PRO A 120 -2.35 -27.22 -22.94
CA PRO A 120 -1.82 -26.39 -24.02
C PRO A 120 -2.87 -26.29 -25.14
N ALA A 121 -3.20 -25.06 -25.54
CA ALA A 121 -4.03 -24.82 -26.71
C ALA A 121 -3.36 -25.41 -27.97
N THR A 122 -4.05 -26.36 -28.60
CA THR A 122 -3.76 -26.87 -29.96
C THR A 122 -3.99 -25.83 -31.04
#